data_AF-A0A922X4A9-F1
#
_entry.id   AF-A0A922X4A9-F1
#
_cell.length_a   1.000
_cell.length_b   1.000
_cell.length_c   1.000
_cell.angle_alpha   90.00
_cell.angle_beta   90.00
_cell.angle_gamma   90.00
#
_symmetry.space_group_name_H-M   'P 1'
#
loop_
_entity.id
_entity.type
_entity.pdbx_description
1 polymer ?
#
loop_
_entity_poly.entity_id
_entity_poly.type
_entity_poly.pdbx_seq_one_letter_code
_entity_poly.pdbx_strand_id
1 'polypeptide(L)'
;MAEENQFFRPVKDFCQRTVVTCAPGDALVDVVRVMREKNISSVVVVEGGEPLGIFTDRDLRNKVVAAGCNPGELEVRAIMNAPLAVIGEDDQLYQALYRMSRQKIHRLGVVDGAGRLAGIITDTDILRLQSHSPHQLVLDIEKAQNLDDLKALHARIQALVLHLSGTGIATRDMVRLIAHLNDQILLRLIGLLRAERFADLPTGFAFVVLGSEGRGEQTLSTDQDNAIVYADDLDADAIGRIEAFSHALIEGLIAIGVPPCPGGIMARNAEWRRSLGEWRSQLDRWLMAPTPENIIACGTFVDIRTIDGDPAFERTLKAHLYARVKENRLYLMRMVENTLRFEPPLGWFGKIKGESKGERPGMLEIKKAGIFALTDGIKALAIEAGLLDGSSTQRLEALRAAGALGKLGEMGLENLEESFDFLVLMRLRCQVEAIRAGRTPDNYVALDQLNAMEQGRLRIALEGVVKFQTFLRHHFSLHLMR
;
A
#
# COMPACT_ATOMS: atom_id res chain seq x y z
N MET A 1 9.14 0.09 -28.92
CA MET A 1 10.08 1.22 -28.78
C MET A 1 11.08 0.79 -27.72
N ALA A 2 12.37 0.71 -28.05
CA ALA A 2 13.39 0.35 -27.07
C ALA A 2 13.36 1.41 -25.95
N GLU A 3 13.23 0.97 -24.70
CA GLU A 3 13.31 1.85 -23.54
C GLU A 3 14.64 2.62 -23.61
N GLU A 4 14.57 3.95 -23.65
CA GLU A 4 15.76 4.78 -23.56
C GLU A 4 16.47 4.47 -22.25
N ASN A 5 17.70 3.96 -22.37
CA ASN A 5 18.53 3.62 -21.24
C ASN A 5 18.72 4.87 -20.35
N GLN A 6 18.24 4.80 -19.12
CA GLN A 6 18.18 5.93 -18.18
C GLN A 6 19.55 6.60 -17.97
N PHE A 7 20.66 5.89 -18.16
CA PHE A 7 22.00 6.46 -18.07
C PHE A 7 22.33 7.52 -19.13
N PHE A 8 21.55 7.59 -20.21
CA PHE A 8 21.66 8.57 -21.30
C PHE A 8 20.55 9.64 -21.21
N ARG A 9 20.10 9.93 -20.00
CA ARG A 9 19.23 11.08 -19.72
C ARG A 9 19.98 12.20 -18.97
N PRO A 10 19.53 13.46 -19.12
CA PRO A 10 20.12 14.62 -18.45
C PRO A 10 20.05 14.52 -16.91
N VAL A 11 21.08 15.00 -16.22
CA VAL A 11 21.17 15.04 -14.75
C VAL A 11 20.03 15.84 -14.11
N LYS A 12 19.56 16.90 -14.77
CA LYS A 12 18.48 17.78 -14.27
C LYS A 12 17.16 17.08 -13.98
N ASP A 13 16.94 15.93 -14.59
CA ASP A 13 15.74 15.11 -14.41
C ASP A 13 15.77 14.32 -13.10
N PHE A 14 16.95 14.19 -12.47
CA PHE A 14 17.18 13.28 -11.34
C PHE A 14 17.87 13.93 -10.13
N CYS A 15 18.43 15.13 -10.29
CA CYS A 15 19.08 15.83 -9.19
C CYS A 15 18.09 16.42 -8.19
N GLN A 16 18.50 16.55 -6.92
CA GLN A 16 17.75 17.31 -5.92
C GLN A 16 17.99 18.81 -6.13
N ARG A 17 16.93 19.57 -6.43
CA ARG A 17 17.03 21.03 -6.68
C ARG A 17 17.09 21.86 -5.39
N THR A 18 16.48 21.40 -4.30
CA THR A 18 16.52 22.11 -3.02
C THR A 18 17.77 21.72 -2.26
N VAL A 19 18.84 22.49 -2.45
CA VAL A 19 20.12 22.28 -1.75
C VAL A 19 20.22 23.25 -0.58
N VAL A 20 20.53 22.73 0.61
CA VAL A 20 20.87 23.59 1.76
C VAL A 20 22.29 24.11 1.56
N THR A 21 22.44 25.43 1.63
CA THR A 21 23.69 26.14 1.37
C THR A 21 24.13 26.99 2.56
N CYS A 22 25.42 27.34 2.60
CA CYS A 22 26.01 28.30 3.54
C CYS A 22 27.07 29.16 2.83
N ALA A 23 27.42 30.29 3.42
CA ALA A 23 28.50 31.14 2.93
C ALA A 23 29.86 30.66 3.49
N PRO A 24 30.99 30.91 2.78
CA PRO A 24 32.31 30.48 3.23
C PRO A 24 32.73 31.09 4.58
N GLY A 25 32.25 32.30 4.90
CA GLY A 25 32.51 32.99 6.16
C GLY A 25 31.55 32.65 7.30
N ASP A 26 30.58 31.76 7.10
CA ASP A 26 29.66 31.40 8.18
C ASP A 26 30.41 30.66 9.31
N ALA A 27 30.03 30.96 10.55
CA ALA A 27 30.56 30.27 11.71
C ALA A 27 30.18 28.78 11.68
N LEU A 28 31.16 27.90 11.90
CA LEU A 28 30.99 26.46 11.83
C LEU A 28 29.84 25.96 12.72
N VAL A 29 29.76 26.48 13.95
CA VAL A 29 28.74 26.07 14.93
C VAL A 29 27.32 26.35 14.44
N ASP A 30 27.11 27.46 13.74
CA ASP A 30 25.79 27.82 13.21
C ASP A 30 25.41 26.94 12.03
N VAL A 31 26.36 26.63 11.13
CA VAL A 31 26.11 25.69 10.03
C VAL A 31 25.80 24.28 10.55
N VAL A 32 26.53 23.80 11.56
CA VAL A 32 26.25 22.51 12.22
C VAL A 32 24.89 22.52 12.91
N ARG A 33 24.46 23.65 13.49
CA ARG A 33 23.12 23.79 14.08
C ARG A 33 22.04 23.68 13.01
N VAL A 34 22.19 24.35 11.88
CA VAL A 34 21.28 24.24 10.71
C VAL A 34 21.24 22.80 10.22
N MET A 35 22.39 22.13 10.13
CA MET A 35 22.47 20.72 9.74
C MET A 35 21.65 19.82 10.67
N ARG A 36 21.76 20.03 11.99
CA ARG A 36 20.98 19.30 13.00
C ARG A 36 19.48 19.59 12.89
N GLU A 37 19.10 20.86 12.80
CA GLU A 37 17.68 21.28 12.74
C GLU A 37 16.97 20.78 11.50
N LYS A 38 17.67 20.76 10.35
CA LYS A 38 17.15 20.24 9.09
C LYS A 38 17.37 18.73 8.93
N ASN A 39 18.01 18.07 9.90
CA ASN A 39 18.38 16.66 9.86
C ASN A 39 19.12 16.26 8.56
N ILE A 40 20.15 17.03 8.20
CA ILE A 40 20.97 16.84 6.99
C ILE A 40 22.43 16.58 7.35
N SER A 41 23.13 15.77 6.56
CA SER A 41 24.52 15.36 6.81
C SER A 41 25.57 16.13 5.99
N SER A 42 25.15 17.12 5.19
CA SER A 42 26.06 17.97 4.43
C SER A 42 25.41 19.27 3.94
N VAL A 43 26.24 20.29 3.71
CA VAL A 43 25.86 21.61 3.20
C VAL A 43 26.83 22.02 2.09
N VAL A 44 26.30 22.58 1.00
CA VAL A 44 27.12 23.13 -0.09
C VAL A 44 27.52 24.57 0.25
N VAL A 45 28.80 24.87 0.12
CA VAL A 45 29.33 26.23 0.35
C VAL A 45 29.22 27.01 -0.95
N VAL A 46 28.51 28.14 -0.90
CA VAL A 46 28.20 28.97 -2.08
C VAL A 46 28.57 30.42 -1.82
N GLU A 47 29.17 31.07 -2.80
CA GLU A 47 29.44 32.52 -2.78
C GLU A 47 28.97 33.12 -4.11
N GLY A 48 28.13 34.17 -4.06
CA GLY A 48 27.60 34.78 -5.30
C GLY A 48 26.78 33.86 -6.20
N GLY A 49 26.30 32.72 -5.70
CA GLY A 49 25.62 31.67 -6.48
C GLY A 49 26.54 30.60 -7.06
N GLU A 50 27.85 30.77 -6.95
CA GLU A 50 28.85 29.79 -7.38
C GLU A 50 29.13 28.75 -6.29
N PRO A 51 29.11 27.45 -6.61
CA PRO A 51 29.41 26.41 -5.64
C PRO A 51 30.93 26.26 -5.42
N LEU A 52 31.42 26.70 -4.26
CA LEU A 52 32.85 26.68 -3.91
C LEU A 52 33.32 25.35 -3.33
N GLY A 53 32.49 24.73 -2.49
CA GLY A 53 32.89 23.56 -1.72
C GLY A 53 31.73 22.84 -1.05
N ILE A 54 32.05 21.84 -0.23
CA ILE A 54 31.07 21.09 0.56
C ILE A 54 31.63 20.77 1.95
N PHE A 55 30.74 20.82 2.94
CA PHE A 55 31.02 20.42 4.31
C PHE A 55 30.09 19.27 4.72
N THR A 56 30.61 18.29 5.46
CA THR A 56 29.90 17.06 5.85
C THR A 56 30.16 16.66 7.30
N ASP A 57 29.31 15.80 7.87
CA ASP A 57 29.52 15.22 9.21
C ASP A 57 30.85 14.47 9.34
N ARG A 58 31.33 13.88 8.22
CA ARG A 58 32.63 13.22 8.17
C ARG A 58 33.78 14.22 8.31
N ASP A 59 33.64 15.40 7.72
CA ASP A 59 34.62 16.49 7.87
C ASP A 59 34.61 17.04 9.29
N LEU A 60 33.43 17.23 9.89
CA LEU A 60 33.32 17.62 11.29
C LEU A 60 34.08 16.65 12.21
N ARG A 61 33.83 15.34 12.05
CA ARG A 61 34.51 14.30 12.84
C ARG A 61 36.02 14.30 12.63
N ASN A 62 36.47 14.36 11.38
CA ASN A 62 37.87 14.08 11.05
C ASN A 62 38.77 15.32 11.08
N LYS A 63 38.25 16.49 10.67
CA LYS A 63 39.03 17.73 10.57
C LYS A 63 38.90 18.64 11.78
N VAL A 64 37.84 18.47 12.58
CA VAL A 64 37.60 19.32 13.77
C VAL A 64 37.78 18.51 15.04
N VAL A 65 36.96 17.47 15.25
CA VAL A 65 36.96 16.69 16.49
C VAL A 65 38.26 15.91 16.66
N ALA A 66 38.66 15.12 15.66
CA ALA A 66 39.89 14.33 15.73
C ALA A 66 41.17 15.18 15.77
N ALA A 67 41.12 16.41 15.24
CA ALA A 67 42.23 17.35 15.24
C ALA A 67 42.32 18.19 16.53
N GLY A 68 41.33 18.10 17.43
CA GLY A 68 41.30 18.88 18.67
C GLY A 68 41.05 20.39 18.46
N CYS A 69 40.49 20.78 17.32
CA CYS A 69 40.21 22.18 17.03
C CYS A 69 39.01 22.70 17.84
N ASN A 70 39.05 23.97 18.26
CA ASN A 70 37.90 24.63 18.87
C ASN A 70 36.87 25.00 17.77
N PRO A 71 35.69 24.36 17.71
CA PRO A 71 34.71 24.66 16.67
C PRO A 71 34.14 26.09 16.74
N GLY A 72 34.19 26.74 17.91
CA GLY A 72 33.67 28.10 18.09
C GLY A 72 34.49 29.19 17.43
N GLU A 73 35.71 28.90 17.00
CA GLU A 73 36.64 29.84 16.36
C GLU A 73 36.80 29.59 14.86
N LEU A 74 36.09 28.61 14.31
CA LEU A 74 36.23 28.18 12.91
C LEU A 74 35.11 28.71 12.02
N GLU A 75 35.51 29.15 10.84
CA GLU A 75 34.62 29.37 9.70
C GLU A 75 34.56 28.13 8.81
N VAL A 76 33.46 27.97 8.05
CA VAL A 76 33.30 26.82 7.15
C VAL A 76 34.40 26.73 6.09
N ARG A 77 34.90 27.87 5.57
CA ARG A 77 36.00 27.90 4.58
C ARG A 77 37.25 27.14 5.02
N ALA A 78 37.52 27.09 6.33
CA ALA A 78 38.74 26.50 6.86
C ALA A 78 38.71 24.96 6.84
N ILE A 79 37.53 24.37 6.72
CA ILE A 79 37.33 22.92 6.85
C ILE A 79 36.60 22.28 5.67
N MET A 80 35.95 23.07 4.81
CA MET A 80 35.25 22.56 3.64
C MET A 80 36.18 21.80 2.71
N ASN A 81 35.63 20.88 1.92
CA ASN A 81 36.32 20.32 0.77
C ASN A 81 36.08 21.21 -0.44
N ALA A 82 37.16 21.72 -1.02
CA ALA A 82 37.15 22.60 -2.18
C ALA A 82 38.31 22.23 -3.14
N PRO A 83 38.14 22.40 -4.46
CA PRO A 83 36.92 22.87 -5.14
C PRO A 83 35.80 21.82 -5.12
N LEU A 84 34.54 22.26 -5.18
CA LEU A 84 33.42 21.34 -5.35
C LEU A 84 33.50 20.65 -6.71
N ALA A 85 33.41 19.33 -6.71
CA ALA A 85 33.22 18.58 -7.95
C ALA A 85 31.80 18.82 -8.49
N VAL A 86 31.70 19.33 -9.72
CA VAL A 86 30.44 19.70 -10.35
C VAL A 86 30.15 18.91 -11.63
N ILE A 87 28.89 18.94 -12.07
CA ILE A 87 28.41 18.44 -13.36
C ILE A 87 27.32 19.37 -13.90
N GLY A 88 27.23 19.53 -15.23
CA GLY A 88 26.19 20.35 -15.84
C GLY A 88 24.82 19.68 -15.74
N GLU A 89 23.75 20.48 -15.63
CA GLU A 89 22.40 19.94 -15.50
C GLU A 89 21.93 19.18 -16.78
N ASP A 90 22.50 19.51 -17.94
CA ASP A 90 22.26 18.83 -19.23
C ASP A 90 23.24 17.68 -19.52
N ASP A 91 24.25 17.47 -18.67
CA ASP A 91 25.15 16.31 -18.80
C ASP A 91 24.39 15.01 -18.52
N GLN A 92 24.91 13.90 -19.04
CA GLN A 92 24.25 12.60 -18.94
C GLN A 92 24.57 11.87 -17.62
N LEU A 93 23.63 11.09 -17.10
CA LEU A 93 23.80 10.34 -15.85
C LEU A 93 25.03 9.42 -15.81
N TYR A 94 25.38 8.76 -16.92
CA TYR A 94 26.61 7.94 -16.96
C TYR A 94 27.88 8.77 -16.71
N GLN A 95 27.88 10.06 -17.11
CA GLN A 95 29.00 10.96 -16.88
C GLN A 95 29.12 11.32 -15.40
N ALA A 96 28.00 11.47 -14.70
CA ALA A 96 27.99 11.66 -13.25
C ALA A 96 28.63 10.47 -12.52
N LEU A 97 28.19 9.24 -12.83
CA LEU A 97 28.77 8.02 -12.25
C LEU A 97 30.26 7.87 -12.57
N TYR A 98 30.64 8.13 -13.82
CA TYR A 98 32.04 8.07 -14.23
C TYR A 98 32.92 9.08 -13.47
N ARG A 99 32.45 10.34 -13.31
CA ARG A 99 33.16 11.36 -12.52
C ARG A 99 33.27 10.95 -11.06
N MET A 100 32.18 10.50 -10.44
CA MET A 100 32.15 10.03 -9.05
C MET A 100 33.15 8.88 -8.82
N SER A 101 33.14 7.87 -9.70
CA SER A 101 34.05 6.73 -9.65
C SER A 101 35.53 7.16 -9.79
N ARG A 102 35.84 7.99 -10.78
CA ARG A 102 37.22 8.45 -11.03
C ARG A 102 37.76 9.31 -9.91
N GLN A 103 36.93 10.16 -9.31
CA GLN A 103 37.33 11.07 -8.24
C GLN A 103 37.18 10.43 -6.84
N LYS A 104 36.63 9.21 -6.76
CA LYS A 104 36.33 8.50 -5.51
C LYS A 104 35.47 9.32 -4.55
N ILE A 105 34.44 9.97 -5.11
CA ILE A 105 33.46 10.78 -4.39
C ILE A 105 32.05 10.24 -4.66
N HIS A 106 31.12 10.52 -3.73
CA HIS A 106 29.75 9.99 -3.80
C HIS A 106 28.71 11.02 -4.25
N ARG A 107 29.13 12.25 -4.56
CA ARG A 107 28.22 13.37 -4.84
C ARG A 107 28.86 14.41 -5.76
N LEU A 108 28.04 15.06 -6.57
CA LEU A 108 28.41 16.16 -7.46
C LEU A 108 27.43 17.31 -7.27
N GLY A 109 27.93 18.54 -7.25
CA GLY A 109 27.09 19.72 -7.41
C GLY A 109 26.60 19.81 -8.85
N VAL A 110 25.30 20.08 -9.04
CA VAL A 110 24.71 20.27 -10.37
C VAL A 110 24.67 21.75 -10.67
N VAL A 111 25.19 22.18 -11.82
CA VAL A 111 25.26 23.59 -12.22
C VAL A 111 24.42 23.89 -13.46
N ASP A 112 23.84 25.09 -13.49
CA ASP A 112 23.15 25.63 -14.67
C ASP A 112 24.16 26.07 -15.76
N GLY A 113 23.64 26.51 -16.91
CA GLY A 113 24.48 27.03 -18.01
C GLY A 113 25.31 28.27 -17.67
N ALA A 114 25.02 28.96 -16.55
CA ALA A 114 25.79 30.08 -16.02
C ALA A 114 26.80 29.66 -14.94
N GLY A 115 26.92 28.36 -14.64
CA GLY A 115 27.83 27.83 -13.61
C GLY A 115 27.31 27.95 -12.18
N ARG A 116 26.06 28.39 -11.98
CA ARG A 116 25.47 28.54 -10.65
C ARG A 116 24.89 27.22 -10.17
N LEU A 117 24.85 27.04 -8.85
CA LEU A 117 24.30 25.84 -8.24
C LEU A 117 22.80 25.68 -8.57
N ALA A 118 22.46 24.61 -9.29
CA ALA A 118 21.10 24.24 -9.68
C ALA A 118 20.57 23.01 -8.93
N GLY A 119 21.46 22.21 -8.30
CA GLY A 119 21.09 21.03 -7.54
C GLY A 119 22.27 20.24 -6.99
N ILE A 120 22.00 19.04 -6.48
CA ILE A 120 23.01 18.05 -6.09
C ILE A 120 22.56 16.66 -6.55
N ILE A 121 23.51 15.81 -6.95
CA ILE A 121 23.25 14.41 -7.31
C ILE A 121 24.26 13.48 -6.63
N THR A 122 23.80 12.34 -6.12
CA THR A 122 24.63 11.31 -5.49
C THR A 122 24.66 10.01 -6.29
N ASP A 123 25.69 9.19 -6.09
CA ASP A 123 25.76 7.86 -6.70
C ASP A 123 24.55 6.99 -6.31
N THR A 124 24.07 7.15 -5.09
CA THR A 124 22.88 6.48 -4.56
C THR A 124 21.62 6.94 -5.30
N ASP A 125 21.49 8.22 -5.62
CA ASP A 125 20.37 8.72 -6.44
C ASP A 125 20.35 8.05 -7.81
N ILE A 126 21.52 7.84 -8.42
CA ILE A 126 21.65 7.21 -9.73
C ILE A 126 21.43 5.69 -9.64
N LEU A 127 21.98 5.01 -8.63
CA LEU A 127 21.81 3.58 -8.43
C LEU A 127 20.37 3.20 -8.07
N ARG A 128 19.64 4.10 -7.38
CA ARG A 128 18.21 3.92 -7.08
C ARG A 128 17.35 3.83 -8.33
N LEU A 129 17.80 4.40 -9.46
CA LEU A 129 17.13 4.29 -10.75
C LEU A 129 17.09 2.84 -11.26
N GLN A 130 18.06 2.01 -10.86
CA GLN A 130 18.08 0.59 -11.21
C GLN A 130 17.31 -0.31 -10.21
N SER A 131 17.31 0.01 -8.92
CA SER A 131 16.85 -0.95 -7.88
C SER A 131 15.36 -0.89 -7.52
N HIS A 132 14.65 0.17 -7.92
CA HIS A 132 13.24 0.42 -7.56
C HIS A 132 12.31 0.47 -8.79
N SER A 133 12.67 -0.18 -9.89
CA SER A 133 11.74 -0.33 -11.02
C SER A 133 10.69 -1.41 -10.69
N PRO A 134 9.38 -1.07 -10.72
CA PRO A 134 8.31 -2.07 -10.64
C PRO A 134 8.48 -3.20 -11.65
N HIS A 135 8.91 -2.87 -12.88
CA HIS A 135 9.12 -3.85 -13.94
C HIS A 135 10.24 -4.84 -13.59
N GLN A 136 11.36 -4.36 -13.05
CA GLN A 136 12.45 -5.23 -12.63
C GLN A 136 12.04 -6.16 -11.47
N LEU A 137 11.22 -5.68 -10.53
CA LEU A 137 10.70 -6.53 -9.45
C LEU A 137 9.83 -7.67 -10.00
N VAL A 138 8.96 -7.41 -10.97
CA VAL A 138 8.16 -8.47 -11.60
C VAL A 138 9.07 -9.54 -12.23
N LEU A 139 10.08 -9.11 -13.00
CA LEU A 139 11.04 -10.04 -13.61
C LEU A 139 11.84 -10.84 -12.58
N ASP A 140 12.21 -10.22 -11.45
CA ASP A 140 12.92 -10.90 -10.38
C ASP A 140 12.02 -11.92 -9.66
N ILE A 141 10.72 -11.61 -9.48
CA ILE A 141 9.72 -12.53 -8.93
C ILE A 141 9.56 -13.75 -9.84
N GLU A 142 9.40 -13.55 -11.14
CA GLU A 142 9.29 -14.66 -12.11
C GLU A 142 10.51 -15.60 -12.04
N LYS A 143 11.70 -15.06 -11.75
CA LYS A 143 12.97 -15.79 -11.67
C LYS A 143 13.27 -16.39 -10.30
N ALA A 144 12.53 -16.04 -9.24
CA ALA A 144 12.77 -16.54 -7.89
C ALA A 144 12.73 -18.08 -7.86
N GLN A 145 13.74 -18.75 -7.31
CA GLN A 145 13.87 -20.21 -7.39
C GLN A 145 13.40 -20.92 -6.12
N ASN A 146 13.24 -20.18 -5.02
CA ASN A 146 12.92 -20.74 -3.72
C ASN A 146 12.17 -19.72 -2.84
N LEU A 147 11.80 -20.17 -1.64
CA LEU A 147 11.05 -19.38 -0.67
C LEU A 147 11.83 -18.18 -0.11
N ASP A 148 13.16 -18.31 0.06
CA ASP A 148 14.00 -17.24 0.58
C ASP A 148 14.13 -16.09 -0.44
N ASP A 149 14.19 -16.41 -1.74
CA ASP A 149 14.13 -15.41 -2.81
C ASP A 149 12.82 -14.60 -2.74
N LEU A 150 11.68 -15.29 -2.60
CA LEU A 150 10.37 -14.65 -2.48
C LEU A 150 10.25 -13.78 -1.23
N LYS A 151 10.81 -14.23 -0.10
CA LYS A 151 10.88 -13.44 1.13
C LYS A 151 11.69 -12.16 0.95
N ALA A 152 12.85 -12.24 0.29
CA ALA A 152 13.67 -11.08 -0.01
C ALA A 152 12.95 -10.11 -0.97
N LEU A 153 12.24 -10.64 -1.97
CA LEU A 153 11.46 -9.84 -2.91
C LEU A 153 10.26 -9.16 -2.26
N HIS A 154 9.56 -9.83 -1.36
CA HIS A 154 8.48 -9.22 -0.57
C HIS A 154 8.98 -8.03 0.27
N ALA A 155 10.16 -8.14 0.89
CA ALA A 155 10.79 -7.01 1.57
C ALA A 155 11.17 -5.86 0.60
N ARG A 156 11.59 -6.18 -0.63
CA ARG A 156 11.88 -5.18 -1.67
C ARG A 156 10.61 -4.46 -2.15
N ILE A 157 9.46 -5.14 -2.21
CA ILE A 157 8.16 -4.51 -2.49
C ILE A 157 7.85 -3.45 -1.42
N GLN A 158 8.02 -3.78 -0.14
CA GLN A 158 7.83 -2.82 0.95
C GLN A 158 8.76 -1.61 0.79
N ALA A 159 10.05 -1.84 0.49
CA ALA A 159 11.03 -0.78 0.25
C ALA A 159 10.66 0.11 -0.95
N LEU A 160 10.14 -0.46 -2.04
CA LEU A 160 9.63 0.28 -3.18
C LEU A 160 8.48 1.21 -2.78
N VAL A 161 7.49 0.70 -2.05
CA VAL A 161 6.36 1.53 -1.60
C VAL A 161 6.82 2.64 -0.67
N LEU A 162 7.75 2.36 0.25
CA LEU A 162 8.37 3.36 1.13
C LEU A 162 9.06 4.49 0.35
N HIS A 163 9.72 4.14 -0.75
CA HIS A 163 10.40 5.08 -1.64
C HIS A 163 9.41 5.92 -2.45
N LEU A 164 8.41 5.27 -3.05
CA LEU A 164 7.37 5.95 -3.83
C LEU A 164 6.46 6.81 -2.92
N SER A 165 6.34 6.47 -1.64
CA SER A 165 5.59 7.25 -0.67
C SER A 165 6.24 8.62 -0.42
N GLY A 166 5.54 9.68 -0.85
CA GLY A 166 6.02 11.07 -0.80
C GLY A 166 6.43 11.66 -2.14
N THR A 167 6.36 10.89 -3.23
CA THR A 167 6.70 11.35 -4.60
C THR A 167 5.53 11.98 -5.37
N GLY A 168 4.35 12.11 -4.75
CA GLY A 168 3.15 12.67 -5.37
C GLY A 168 2.34 11.68 -6.22
N ILE A 169 2.74 10.40 -6.29
CA ILE A 169 1.94 9.33 -6.92
C ILE A 169 0.58 9.21 -6.22
N ALA A 170 -0.48 9.03 -7.01
CA ALA A 170 -1.82 8.85 -6.49
C ALA A 170 -1.93 7.56 -5.66
N THR A 171 -2.65 7.63 -4.53
CA THR A 171 -2.84 6.49 -3.62
C THR A 171 -3.39 5.25 -4.33
N ARG A 172 -4.36 5.44 -5.23
CA ARG A 172 -4.99 4.35 -6.00
C ARG A 172 -3.94 3.58 -6.81
N ASP A 173 -2.98 4.27 -7.42
CA ASP A 173 -1.91 3.64 -8.20
C ASP A 173 -0.93 2.87 -7.31
N MET A 174 -0.61 3.41 -6.14
CA MET A 174 0.22 2.72 -5.16
C MET A 174 -0.42 1.42 -4.67
N VAL A 175 -1.72 1.46 -4.33
CA VAL A 175 -2.48 0.29 -3.87
C VAL A 175 -2.56 -0.77 -4.96
N ARG A 176 -2.85 -0.37 -6.22
CA ARG A 176 -2.84 -1.29 -7.36
C ARG A 176 -1.48 -1.93 -7.59
N LEU A 177 -0.41 -1.15 -7.49
CA LEU A 177 0.96 -1.65 -7.60
C LEU A 177 1.25 -2.71 -6.52
N ILE A 178 0.89 -2.44 -5.27
CA ILE A 178 1.06 -3.39 -4.15
C ILE A 178 0.29 -4.67 -4.44
N ALA A 179 -0.99 -4.58 -4.79
CA ALA A 179 -1.83 -5.74 -5.07
C ALA A 179 -1.27 -6.59 -6.21
N HIS A 180 -0.87 -5.98 -7.33
CA HIS A 180 -0.27 -6.72 -8.45
C HIS A 180 1.05 -7.40 -8.07
N LEU A 181 1.93 -6.74 -7.32
CA LEU A 181 3.19 -7.34 -6.91
C LEU A 181 2.99 -8.50 -5.92
N ASN A 182 2.01 -8.38 -5.01
CA ASN A 182 1.63 -9.46 -4.11
C ASN A 182 1.05 -10.66 -4.87
N ASP A 183 0.16 -10.42 -5.84
CA ASP A 183 -0.37 -11.48 -6.71
C ASP A 183 0.76 -12.21 -7.44
N GLN A 184 1.79 -11.51 -7.92
CA GLN A 184 2.94 -12.15 -8.58
C GLN A 184 3.76 -13.02 -7.62
N ILE A 185 3.98 -12.57 -6.37
CA ILE A 185 4.64 -13.38 -5.33
C ILE A 185 3.84 -14.67 -5.08
N LEU A 186 2.51 -14.55 -4.95
CA LEU A 186 1.61 -15.66 -4.71
C LEU A 186 1.61 -16.65 -5.88
N LEU A 187 1.46 -16.17 -7.12
CA LEU A 187 1.52 -17.01 -8.33
C LEU A 187 2.86 -17.73 -8.44
N ARG A 188 3.97 -17.04 -8.15
CA ARG A 188 5.29 -17.67 -8.17
C ARG A 188 5.44 -18.73 -7.09
N LEU A 189 4.97 -18.48 -5.88
CA LEU A 189 4.97 -19.46 -4.79
C LEU A 189 4.17 -20.71 -5.18
N ILE A 190 2.97 -20.54 -5.74
CA ILE A 190 2.15 -21.65 -6.26
C ILE A 190 2.94 -22.44 -7.32
N GLY A 191 3.59 -21.75 -8.26
CA GLY A 191 4.43 -22.38 -9.29
C GLY A 191 5.58 -23.20 -8.72
N LEU A 192 6.29 -22.67 -7.71
CA LEU A 192 7.38 -23.38 -7.03
C LEU A 192 6.87 -24.63 -6.29
N LEU A 193 5.77 -24.51 -5.54
CA LEU A 193 5.17 -25.62 -4.81
C LEU A 193 4.68 -26.72 -5.76
N ARG A 194 4.04 -26.35 -6.87
CA ARG A 194 3.64 -27.27 -7.95
C ARG A 194 4.85 -28.02 -8.51
N ALA A 195 5.93 -27.30 -8.84
CA ALA A 195 7.13 -27.93 -9.41
C ALA A 195 7.85 -28.87 -8.43
N GLU A 196 7.94 -28.51 -7.16
CA GLU A 196 8.74 -29.25 -6.18
C GLU A 196 7.99 -30.45 -5.57
N ARG A 197 6.71 -30.25 -5.22
CA ARG A 197 5.99 -31.15 -4.31
C ARG A 197 4.60 -31.54 -4.77
N PHE A 198 4.02 -30.83 -5.74
CA PHE A 198 2.60 -30.92 -6.07
C PHE A 198 2.33 -30.93 -7.59
N ALA A 199 3.20 -31.61 -8.35
CA ALA A 199 3.11 -31.68 -9.82
C ALA A 199 1.88 -32.45 -10.33
N ASP A 200 1.30 -33.26 -9.45
CA ASP A 200 0.13 -34.13 -9.62
C ASP A 200 -1.17 -33.50 -9.08
N LEU A 201 -1.19 -32.20 -8.76
CA LEU A 201 -2.43 -31.53 -8.37
C LEU A 201 -3.50 -31.67 -9.46
N PRO A 202 -4.77 -31.97 -9.08
CA PRO A 202 -5.85 -32.09 -10.04
C PRO A 202 -6.11 -30.75 -10.75
N THR A 203 -6.71 -30.78 -11.93
CA THR A 203 -7.08 -29.57 -12.68
C THR A 203 -8.42 -28.97 -12.24
N GLY A 204 -9.29 -29.79 -11.62
CA GLY A 204 -10.64 -29.41 -11.21
C GLY A 204 -10.74 -28.62 -9.92
N PHE A 205 -9.88 -27.62 -9.70
CA PHE A 205 -9.99 -26.71 -8.56
C PHE A 205 -9.54 -25.29 -8.89
N ALA A 206 -9.84 -24.35 -8.00
CA ALA A 206 -9.34 -23.00 -8.00
C ALA A 206 -8.92 -22.57 -6.59
N PHE A 207 -7.73 -21.96 -6.49
CA PHE A 207 -7.32 -21.17 -5.34
C PHE A 207 -7.79 -19.74 -5.54
N VAL A 208 -8.55 -19.23 -4.57
CA VAL A 208 -9.17 -17.91 -4.64
C VAL A 208 -8.76 -17.06 -3.45
N VAL A 209 -8.63 -15.77 -3.69
CA VAL A 209 -8.39 -14.77 -2.66
C VAL A 209 -9.67 -13.97 -2.42
N LEU A 210 -9.83 -13.49 -1.20
CA LEU A 210 -11.06 -12.89 -0.69
C LEU A 210 -10.76 -11.50 -0.08
N GLY A 211 -11.80 -10.82 0.41
CA GLY A 211 -11.64 -9.56 1.14
C GLY A 211 -10.85 -8.49 0.34
N SER A 212 -9.90 -7.82 1.00
CA SER A 212 -9.12 -6.75 0.35
C SER A 212 -8.20 -7.25 -0.77
N GLU A 213 -7.72 -8.49 -0.69
CA GLU A 213 -6.90 -9.11 -1.74
C GLU A 213 -7.75 -9.45 -2.97
N GLY A 214 -8.95 -9.99 -2.73
CA GLY A 214 -9.97 -10.18 -3.75
C GLY A 214 -10.33 -8.92 -4.54
N ARG A 215 -10.43 -7.79 -3.84
CA ARG A 215 -10.72 -6.48 -4.44
C ARG A 215 -9.50 -5.76 -5.04
N GLY A 216 -8.28 -6.28 -4.86
CA GLY A 216 -7.05 -5.60 -5.28
C GLY A 216 -6.75 -4.32 -4.49
N GLU A 217 -7.16 -4.28 -3.22
CA GLU A 217 -7.09 -3.12 -2.33
C GLU A 217 -6.12 -3.32 -1.16
N GLN A 218 -5.13 -4.20 -1.34
CA GLN A 218 -4.10 -4.45 -0.34
C GLN A 218 -3.21 -3.22 -0.13
N THR A 219 -2.77 -3.02 1.10
CA THR A 219 -1.72 -2.07 1.45
C THR A 219 -0.55 -2.85 2.06
N LEU A 220 0.38 -2.18 2.76
CA LEU A 220 1.57 -2.81 3.35
C LEU A 220 1.28 -3.76 4.51
N SER A 221 0.19 -3.53 5.25
CA SER A 221 -0.34 -4.48 6.23
C SER A 221 -1.52 -5.21 5.62
N THR A 222 -1.32 -6.46 5.22
CA THR A 222 -2.38 -7.37 4.78
C THR A 222 -2.20 -8.72 5.46
N ASP A 223 -3.30 -9.29 5.90
CA ASP A 223 -3.42 -10.70 6.28
C ASP A 223 -3.86 -11.53 5.06
N GLN A 224 -3.94 -12.85 5.27
CA GLN A 224 -4.32 -13.83 4.27
C GLN A 224 -5.81 -14.16 4.35
N ASP A 225 -6.62 -13.69 3.40
CA ASP A 225 -8.01 -14.11 3.24
C ASP A 225 -8.13 -14.94 1.96
N ASN A 226 -8.22 -16.26 2.07
CA ASN A 226 -8.26 -17.15 0.90
C ASN A 226 -9.07 -18.42 1.12
N ALA A 227 -9.43 -19.07 0.01
CA ALA A 227 -10.23 -20.30 -0.01
C ALA A 227 -9.85 -21.18 -1.22
N ILE A 228 -10.33 -22.42 -1.20
CA ILE A 228 -10.29 -23.32 -2.37
C ILE A 228 -11.71 -23.79 -2.70
N VAL A 229 -12.01 -23.77 -3.99
CA VAL A 229 -13.20 -24.37 -4.59
C VAL A 229 -12.75 -25.50 -5.50
N TYR A 230 -13.35 -26.68 -5.37
CA TYR A 230 -13.04 -27.82 -6.24
C TYR A 230 -14.28 -28.48 -6.84
N ALA A 231 -14.10 -29.28 -7.89
CA ALA A 231 -15.18 -29.96 -8.58
C ALA A 231 -15.83 -31.04 -7.69
N ASP A 232 -17.14 -31.24 -7.84
CA ASP A 232 -17.92 -32.17 -7.01
C ASP A 232 -17.58 -33.65 -7.27
N ASP A 233 -16.88 -33.95 -8.36
CA ASP A 233 -16.54 -35.29 -8.82
C ASP A 233 -15.10 -35.72 -8.51
N LEU A 234 -14.33 -34.92 -7.76
CA LEU A 234 -13.00 -35.31 -7.31
C LEU A 234 -13.06 -36.44 -6.27
N ASP A 235 -12.13 -37.39 -6.38
CA ASP A 235 -11.97 -38.46 -5.40
C ASP A 235 -11.24 -37.99 -4.13
N ALA A 236 -11.24 -38.85 -3.10
CA ALA A 236 -10.65 -38.55 -1.80
C ALA A 236 -9.14 -38.29 -1.86
N ASP A 237 -8.42 -38.95 -2.79
CA ASP A 237 -6.98 -38.78 -2.94
C ASP A 237 -6.65 -37.42 -3.56
N ALA A 238 -7.39 -37.01 -4.59
CA ALA A 238 -7.29 -35.68 -5.20
C ALA A 238 -7.62 -34.57 -4.18
N ILE A 239 -8.68 -34.74 -3.39
CA ILE A 239 -9.06 -33.80 -2.32
C ILE A 239 -7.96 -33.73 -1.24
N GLY A 240 -7.42 -34.88 -0.81
CA GLY A 240 -6.30 -34.93 0.12
C GLY A 240 -5.05 -34.23 -0.40
N ARG A 241 -4.81 -34.30 -1.72
CA ARG A 241 -3.70 -33.60 -2.37
C ARG A 241 -3.89 -32.08 -2.36
N ILE A 242 -5.10 -31.61 -2.65
CA ILE A 242 -5.49 -30.19 -2.54
C ILE A 242 -5.32 -29.69 -1.10
N GLU A 243 -5.74 -30.48 -0.11
CA GLU A 243 -5.55 -30.15 1.30
C GLU A 243 -4.06 -29.99 1.63
N ALA A 244 -3.23 -30.99 1.30
CA ALA A 244 -1.79 -30.92 1.56
C ALA A 244 -1.13 -29.70 0.87
N PHE A 245 -1.55 -29.38 -0.36
CA PHE A 245 -1.12 -28.17 -1.07
C PHE A 245 -1.53 -26.90 -0.33
N SER A 246 -2.78 -26.80 0.13
CA SER A 246 -3.27 -25.62 0.86
C SER A 246 -2.45 -25.36 2.12
N HIS A 247 -2.08 -26.40 2.87
CA HIS A 247 -1.22 -26.25 4.05
C HIS A 247 0.16 -25.71 3.66
N ALA A 248 0.80 -26.30 2.64
CA ALA A 248 2.12 -25.85 2.18
C ALA A 248 2.10 -24.40 1.66
N LEU A 249 1.03 -24.01 0.95
CA LEU A 249 0.86 -22.66 0.42
C LEU A 249 0.74 -21.63 1.54
N ILE A 250 -0.13 -21.85 2.53
CA ILE A 250 -0.32 -20.92 3.64
C ILE A 250 0.93 -20.81 4.51
N GLU A 251 1.62 -21.92 4.80
CA GLU A 251 2.90 -21.87 5.52
C GLU A 251 3.98 -21.12 4.73
N GLY A 252 4.02 -21.28 3.40
CA GLY A 252 4.90 -20.52 2.52
C GLY A 252 4.64 -19.01 2.59
N LEU A 253 3.38 -18.58 2.54
CA LEU A 253 3.01 -17.16 2.67
C LEU A 253 3.40 -16.60 4.05
N ILE A 254 3.20 -17.37 5.12
CA ILE A 254 3.65 -16.98 6.48
C ILE A 254 5.17 -16.80 6.51
N ALA A 255 5.93 -17.71 5.91
CA ALA A 255 7.39 -17.66 5.89
C ALA A 255 7.94 -16.46 5.07
N ILE A 256 7.25 -16.08 3.99
CA ILE A 256 7.54 -14.87 3.18
C ILE A 256 7.27 -13.58 3.99
N GLY A 257 6.37 -13.64 4.97
CA GLY A 257 6.05 -12.53 5.87
C GLY A 257 4.62 -12.01 5.72
N VAL A 258 3.72 -12.77 5.08
CA VAL A 258 2.28 -12.45 5.04
C VAL A 258 1.61 -13.15 6.24
N PRO A 259 1.16 -12.41 7.27
CA PRO A 259 0.63 -13.01 8.49
C PRO A 259 -0.68 -13.79 8.26
N PRO A 260 -0.98 -14.80 9.09
CA PRO A 260 -2.25 -15.52 9.02
C PRO A 260 -3.42 -14.57 9.33
N CYS A 261 -4.60 -14.84 8.75
CA CYS A 261 -5.82 -14.11 9.10
C CYS A 261 -6.25 -14.43 10.55
N PRO A 262 -6.42 -13.43 11.42
CA PRO A 262 -6.89 -13.62 12.80
C PRO A 262 -8.28 -14.28 12.86
N GLY A 263 -9.11 -14.08 11.84
CA GLY A 263 -10.43 -14.68 11.72
C GLY A 263 -10.45 -16.10 11.15
N GLY A 264 -9.29 -16.66 10.78
CA GLY A 264 -9.20 -18.03 10.26
C GLY A 264 -9.72 -18.22 8.84
N ILE A 265 -9.87 -17.15 8.05
CA ILE A 265 -10.32 -17.20 6.65
C ILE A 265 -9.17 -17.66 5.74
N MET A 266 -8.84 -18.94 5.82
CA MET A 266 -7.67 -19.49 5.11
C MET A 266 -7.98 -20.85 4.54
N ALA A 267 -7.54 -21.11 3.32
CA ALA A 267 -7.65 -22.36 2.60
C ALA A 267 -6.97 -23.54 3.33
N ARG A 268 -6.09 -23.31 4.31
CA ARG A 268 -5.60 -24.41 5.17
C ARG A 268 -6.64 -24.91 6.20
N ASN A 269 -7.74 -24.19 6.39
CA ASN A 269 -8.83 -24.58 7.27
C ASN A 269 -9.92 -25.27 6.44
N ALA A 270 -10.39 -26.43 6.89
CA ALA A 270 -11.38 -27.23 6.14
C ALA A 270 -12.66 -26.46 5.80
N GLU A 271 -13.06 -25.49 6.62
CA GLU A 271 -14.24 -24.65 6.39
C GLU A 271 -14.15 -23.77 5.12
N TRP A 272 -12.91 -23.51 4.66
CA TRP A 272 -12.57 -22.70 3.50
C TRP A 272 -12.00 -23.53 2.34
N ARG A 273 -12.16 -24.86 2.39
CA ARG A 273 -11.94 -25.79 1.27
C ARG A 273 -13.18 -26.63 1.05
N ARG A 274 -13.91 -26.40 -0.04
CA ARG A 274 -15.15 -27.12 -0.31
C ARG A 274 -15.33 -27.41 -1.78
N SER A 275 -16.14 -28.41 -2.07
CA SER A 275 -16.62 -28.63 -3.43
C SER A 275 -17.52 -27.46 -3.86
N LEU A 276 -17.76 -27.32 -5.17
CA LEU A 276 -18.64 -26.29 -5.70
C LEU A 276 -20.08 -26.41 -5.14
N GLY A 277 -20.63 -27.62 -5.06
CA GLY A 277 -21.95 -27.87 -4.49
C GLY A 277 -22.02 -27.54 -2.99
N GLU A 278 -20.96 -27.87 -2.24
CA GLU A 278 -20.85 -27.52 -0.82
C GLU A 278 -20.72 -26.01 -0.61
N TRP A 279 -19.97 -25.30 -1.46
CA TRP A 279 -19.89 -23.84 -1.41
C TRP A 279 -21.23 -23.18 -1.70
N ARG A 280 -21.99 -23.65 -2.68
CA ARG A 280 -23.37 -23.18 -2.93
C ARG A 280 -24.26 -23.37 -1.70
N SER A 281 -24.18 -24.54 -1.08
CA SER A 281 -24.91 -24.84 0.16
C SER A 281 -24.45 -23.96 1.33
N GLN A 282 -23.15 -23.66 1.43
CA GLN A 282 -22.61 -22.75 2.44
C GLN A 282 -23.09 -21.32 2.24
N LEU A 283 -23.08 -20.82 1.01
CA LEU A 283 -23.63 -19.52 0.65
C LEU A 283 -25.11 -19.44 1.03
N ASP A 284 -25.89 -20.46 0.70
CA ASP A 284 -27.31 -20.52 1.08
C ASP A 284 -27.49 -20.43 2.61
N ARG A 285 -26.69 -21.15 3.38
CA ARG A 285 -26.73 -21.08 4.85
C ARG A 285 -26.42 -19.69 5.38
N TRP A 286 -25.36 -19.05 4.87
CA TRP A 286 -25.00 -17.70 5.29
C TRP A 286 -26.07 -16.67 4.94
N LEU A 287 -26.68 -16.78 3.76
CA LEU A 287 -27.73 -15.87 3.29
C LEU A 287 -29.05 -16.06 4.04
N MET A 288 -29.40 -17.30 4.40
CA MET A 288 -30.65 -17.63 5.11
C MET A 288 -30.58 -17.34 6.62
N ALA A 289 -29.39 -17.38 7.22
CA ALA A 289 -29.17 -17.11 8.64
C ALA A 289 -28.13 -15.99 8.85
N PRO A 290 -28.52 -14.71 8.72
CA PRO A 290 -27.59 -13.57 8.80
C PRO A 290 -27.18 -13.23 10.24
N THR A 291 -26.50 -14.16 10.93
CA THR A 291 -25.82 -13.87 12.20
C THR A 291 -24.61 -12.95 11.95
N PRO A 292 -24.09 -12.24 12.97
CA PRO A 292 -22.89 -11.40 12.80
C PRO A 292 -21.71 -12.15 12.16
N GLU A 293 -21.49 -13.40 12.55
CA GLU A 293 -20.43 -14.25 12.02
C GLU A 293 -20.66 -14.58 10.54
N ASN A 294 -21.88 -14.94 10.17
CA ASN A 294 -22.24 -15.27 8.78
C ASN A 294 -22.19 -14.04 7.86
N ILE A 295 -22.55 -12.87 8.36
CA ILE A 295 -22.42 -11.61 7.61
C ILE A 295 -20.96 -11.30 7.31
N ILE A 296 -20.06 -11.49 8.29
CA ILE A 296 -18.63 -11.27 8.09
C ILE A 296 -18.07 -12.32 7.13
N ALA A 297 -18.34 -13.61 7.36
CA ALA A 297 -17.82 -14.69 6.52
C ALA A 297 -18.28 -14.57 5.06
N CYS A 298 -19.59 -14.37 4.84
CA CYS A 298 -20.13 -14.16 3.51
C CYS A 298 -19.67 -12.83 2.92
N GLY A 299 -19.66 -11.75 3.70
CA GLY A 299 -19.17 -10.44 3.27
C GLY A 299 -17.72 -10.45 2.79
N THR A 300 -16.85 -11.24 3.41
CA THR A 300 -15.48 -11.48 2.94
C THR A 300 -15.46 -12.39 1.73
N PHE A 301 -16.22 -13.50 1.75
CA PHE A 301 -16.23 -14.49 0.66
C PHE A 301 -16.71 -13.92 -0.67
N VAL A 302 -17.71 -13.05 -0.68
CA VAL A 302 -18.27 -12.51 -1.94
C VAL A 302 -17.28 -11.62 -2.70
N ASP A 303 -16.21 -11.15 -2.03
CA ASP A 303 -15.05 -10.53 -2.69
C ASP A 303 -14.12 -11.57 -3.35
N ILE A 304 -14.67 -12.71 -3.78
CA ILE A 304 -13.93 -13.80 -4.40
C ILE A 304 -13.29 -13.38 -5.73
N ARG A 305 -11.99 -13.68 -5.86
CA ARG A 305 -11.20 -13.55 -7.09
C ARG A 305 -10.27 -14.75 -7.25
N THR A 306 -10.27 -15.33 -8.44
CA THR A 306 -9.41 -16.47 -8.81
C THR A 306 -7.97 -16.02 -9.03
N ILE A 307 -7.02 -16.70 -8.38
CA ILE A 307 -5.59 -16.50 -8.62
C ILE A 307 -5.02 -17.64 -9.48
N ASP A 308 -5.33 -18.89 -9.13
CA ASP A 308 -4.82 -20.07 -9.83
C ASP A 308 -5.93 -21.13 -9.96
N GLY A 309 -5.96 -21.85 -11.08
CA GLY A 309 -7.01 -22.83 -11.40
C GLY A 309 -8.16 -22.27 -12.26
N ASP A 310 -9.34 -22.90 -12.20
CA ASP A 310 -10.47 -22.60 -13.10
C ASP A 310 -11.33 -21.39 -12.63
N PRO A 311 -11.35 -20.26 -13.35
CA PRO A 311 -12.16 -19.09 -13.00
C PRO A 311 -13.68 -19.29 -13.22
N ALA A 312 -14.12 -20.42 -13.80
CA ALA A 312 -15.54 -20.76 -13.87
C ALA A 312 -16.18 -20.96 -12.48
N PHE A 313 -15.41 -21.41 -11.48
CA PHE A 313 -15.89 -21.56 -10.11
C PHE A 313 -16.34 -20.22 -9.52
N GLU A 314 -15.49 -19.20 -9.62
CA GLU A 314 -15.80 -17.83 -9.19
C GLU A 314 -17.08 -17.30 -9.85
N ARG A 315 -17.16 -17.37 -11.18
CA ARG A 315 -18.34 -16.91 -11.94
C ARG A 315 -19.62 -17.62 -11.50
N THR A 316 -19.52 -18.93 -11.27
CA THR A 316 -20.66 -19.75 -10.85
C THR A 316 -21.15 -19.39 -9.45
N LEU A 317 -20.23 -19.15 -8.51
CA LEU A 317 -20.57 -18.78 -7.14
C LEU A 317 -21.14 -17.35 -7.04
N LYS A 318 -20.58 -16.40 -7.80
CA LYS A 318 -21.15 -15.05 -7.92
C LYS A 318 -22.56 -15.07 -8.51
N ALA A 319 -22.79 -15.86 -9.57
CA ALA A 319 -24.12 -16.01 -10.15
C ALA A 319 -25.14 -16.61 -9.16
N HIS A 320 -24.71 -17.61 -8.37
CA HIS A 320 -25.52 -18.21 -7.30
C HIS A 320 -25.89 -17.18 -6.22
N LEU A 321 -24.93 -16.39 -5.74
CA LEU A 321 -25.15 -15.30 -4.80
C LEU A 321 -26.21 -14.31 -5.32
N TYR A 322 -26.08 -13.85 -6.56
CA TYR A 322 -27.03 -12.88 -7.14
C TYR A 322 -28.46 -13.43 -7.22
N ALA A 323 -28.62 -14.69 -7.59
CA ALA A 323 -29.93 -15.33 -7.63
C ALA A 323 -30.57 -15.35 -6.23
N ARG A 324 -29.80 -15.77 -5.22
CA ARG A 324 -30.28 -15.88 -3.84
C ARG A 324 -30.59 -14.55 -3.18
N VAL A 325 -29.76 -13.53 -3.40
CA VAL A 325 -29.99 -12.21 -2.81
C VAL A 325 -31.20 -11.51 -3.42
N LYS A 326 -31.50 -11.74 -4.70
CA LYS A 326 -32.76 -11.25 -5.32
C LYS A 326 -34.00 -11.85 -4.66
N GLU A 327 -33.94 -13.12 -4.24
CA GLU A 327 -35.02 -13.82 -3.54
C GLU A 327 -35.12 -13.39 -2.06
N ASN A 328 -33.99 -13.05 -1.42
CA ASN A 328 -33.91 -12.76 0.00
C ASN A 328 -33.15 -11.46 0.31
N ARG A 329 -33.89 -10.34 0.35
CA ARG A 329 -33.34 -9.01 0.67
C ARG A 329 -32.90 -8.84 2.13
N LEU A 330 -33.32 -9.72 3.05
CA LEU A 330 -33.01 -9.59 4.47
C LEU A 330 -31.50 -9.64 4.74
N TYR A 331 -30.77 -10.48 4.00
CA TYR A 331 -29.32 -10.55 4.12
C TYR A 331 -28.65 -9.20 3.86
N LEU A 332 -29.02 -8.51 2.77
CA LEU A 332 -28.47 -7.18 2.45
C LEU A 332 -28.78 -6.16 3.55
N MET A 333 -30.01 -6.18 4.08
CA MET A 333 -30.39 -5.28 5.17
C MET A 333 -29.53 -5.53 6.42
N ARG A 334 -29.28 -6.79 6.78
CA ARG A 334 -28.44 -7.18 7.92
C ARG A 334 -26.96 -6.88 7.69
N MET A 335 -26.47 -7.09 6.48
CA MET A 335 -25.12 -6.72 6.06
C MET A 335 -24.89 -5.21 6.22
N VAL A 336 -25.82 -4.40 5.73
CA VAL A 336 -25.77 -2.93 5.89
C VAL A 336 -25.90 -2.56 7.36
N GLU A 337 -26.79 -3.17 8.13
CA GLU A 337 -26.88 -2.95 9.58
C GLU A 337 -25.53 -3.21 10.29
N ASN A 338 -24.79 -4.24 9.89
CA ASN A 338 -23.46 -4.51 10.43
C ASN A 338 -22.47 -3.38 10.12
N THR A 339 -22.54 -2.77 8.92
CA THR A 339 -21.70 -1.60 8.58
C THR A 339 -22.00 -0.37 9.45
N LEU A 340 -23.21 -0.29 10.02
CA LEU A 340 -23.64 0.81 10.89
C LEU A 340 -23.18 0.64 12.34
N ARG A 341 -22.63 -0.52 12.72
CA ARG A 341 -22.10 -0.76 14.08
C ARG A 341 -20.82 0.04 14.35
N PHE A 342 -20.07 0.37 13.29
CA PHE A 342 -18.89 1.19 13.37
C PHE A 342 -19.25 2.62 12.95
N GLU A 343 -19.69 3.42 13.92
CA GLU A 343 -19.97 4.83 13.69
C GLU A 343 -18.65 5.61 13.59
N PRO A 344 -18.50 6.50 12.58
CA PRO A 344 -17.36 7.41 12.50
C PRO A 344 -17.21 8.18 13.81
N PRO A 345 -16.01 8.23 14.43
CA PRO A 345 -15.84 8.74 15.79
C PRO A 345 -15.78 10.27 15.84
N LEU A 346 -16.84 10.93 15.37
CA LEU A 346 -17.03 12.37 15.38
C LEU A 346 -17.77 12.78 16.66
N GLY A 347 -17.12 13.62 17.46
CA GLY A 347 -17.70 14.28 18.63
C GLY A 347 -18.45 15.56 18.30
N TRP A 348 -18.86 16.26 19.35
CA TRP A 348 -19.44 17.60 19.25
C TRP A 348 -18.56 18.53 18.42
N PHE A 349 -19.18 19.30 17.53
CA PHE A 349 -18.51 20.22 16.60
C PHE A 349 -17.48 19.55 15.66
N GLY A 350 -17.65 18.24 15.37
CA GLY A 350 -16.79 17.51 14.43
C GLY A 350 -15.40 17.16 14.98
N LYS A 351 -15.20 17.20 16.31
CA LYS A 351 -13.93 16.78 16.93
C LYS A 351 -13.74 15.27 16.76
N ILE A 352 -12.69 14.84 16.07
CA ILE A 352 -12.38 13.42 15.87
C ILE A 352 -11.87 12.84 17.19
N LYS A 353 -12.42 11.70 17.60
CA LYS A 353 -12.04 10.98 18.82
C LYS A 353 -11.22 9.74 18.46
N GLY A 354 -10.07 9.60 19.10
CA GLY A 354 -9.35 8.32 19.11
C GLY A 354 -9.96 7.34 20.11
N GLU A 355 -9.41 6.13 20.18
CA GLU A 355 -9.82 5.12 21.15
C GLU A 355 -9.68 5.66 22.59
N SER A 356 -10.75 5.51 23.38
CA SER A 356 -10.81 5.95 24.78
C SER A 356 -10.21 4.94 25.75
N LYS A 357 -10.19 3.66 25.37
CA LYS A 357 -9.61 2.51 26.09
C LYS A 357 -9.11 1.49 25.06
N GLY A 358 -7.96 0.87 25.30
CA GLY A 358 -7.37 -0.12 24.38
C GLY A 358 -5.85 -0.11 24.42
N GLU A 359 -5.21 -0.89 23.55
CA GLU A 359 -3.74 -0.96 23.42
C GLU A 359 -3.13 0.36 22.90
N ARG A 360 -3.93 1.20 22.23
CA ARG A 360 -3.46 2.46 21.62
C ARG A 360 -4.38 3.66 21.90
N PRO A 361 -4.44 4.14 23.16
CA PRO A 361 -5.30 5.26 23.55
C PRO A 361 -4.99 6.52 22.72
N GLY A 362 -6.04 7.21 22.28
CA GLY A 362 -5.92 8.47 21.51
C GLY A 362 -5.64 8.28 20.01
N MET A 363 -5.33 7.08 19.54
CA MET A 363 -5.19 6.78 18.12
C MET A 363 -6.53 6.42 17.47
N LEU A 364 -6.64 6.63 16.16
CA LEU A 364 -7.81 6.30 15.36
C LEU A 364 -7.58 5.00 14.57
N GLU A 365 -8.34 3.94 14.84
CA GLU A 365 -8.36 2.76 13.96
C GLU A 365 -9.13 3.14 12.68
N ILE A 366 -8.40 3.32 11.57
CA ILE A 366 -8.94 3.93 10.35
C ILE A 366 -9.89 3.01 9.57
N LYS A 367 -9.76 1.68 9.72
CA LYS A 367 -10.66 0.74 9.05
C LYS A 367 -12.05 0.82 9.67
N LYS A 368 -12.14 0.74 10.99
CA LYS A 368 -13.35 0.89 11.79
C LYS A 368 -13.93 2.30 11.67
N ALA A 369 -13.08 3.33 11.58
CA ALA A 369 -13.55 4.71 11.46
C ALA A 369 -14.34 4.99 10.17
N GLY A 370 -14.08 4.26 9.07
CA GLY A 370 -14.84 4.48 7.85
C GLY A 370 -14.60 3.53 6.67
N ILE A 371 -13.39 2.97 6.50
CA ILE A 371 -13.11 2.11 5.34
C ILE A 371 -14.05 0.88 5.29
N PHE A 372 -14.33 0.24 6.44
CA PHE A 372 -15.28 -0.86 6.50
C PHE A 372 -16.69 -0.44 6.05
N ALA A 373 -17.19 0.69 6.54
CA ALA A 373 -18.51 1.19 6.16
C ALA A 373 -18.62 1.50 4.67
N LEU A 374 -17.56 2.06 4.08
CA LEU A 374 -17.48 2.36 2.65
C LEU A 374 -17.43 1.07 1.82
N THR A 375 -16.48 0.18 2.10
CA THR A 375 -16.27 -1.06 1.34
C THR A 375 -17.49 -1.99 1.41
N ASP A 376 -18.04 -2.24 2.60
CA ASP A 376 -19.19 -3.13 2.76
C ASP A 376 -20.50 -2.48 2.28
N GLY A 377 -20.64 -1.16 2.41
CA GLY A 377 -21.79 -0.44 1.89
C GLY A 377 -21.84 -0.43 0.35
N ILE A 378 -20.71 -0.13 -0.29
CA ILE A 378 -20.57 -0.21 -1.77
C ILE A 378 -20.81 -1.65 -2.22
N LYS A 379 -20.26 -2.64 -1.49
CA LYS A 379 -20.47 -4.05 -1.76
C LYS A 379 -21.95 -4.45 -1.67
N ALA A 380 -22.68 -4.01 -0.65
CA ALA A 380 -24.11 -4.31 -0.54
C ALA A 380 -24.92 -3.76 -1.74
N LEU A 381 -24.61 -2.54 -2.19
CA LEU A 381 -25.21 -1.94 -3.38
C LEU A 381 -24.82 -2.70 -4.66
N ALA A 382 -23.55 -3.09 -4.78
CA ALA A 382 -23.04 -3.87 -5.90
C ALA A 382 -23.70 -5.25 -6.00
N ILE A 383 -23.91 -5.94 -4.87
CA ILE A 383 -24.63 -7.21 -4.83
C ILE A 383 -26.09 -7.01 -5.26
N GLU A 384 -26.77 -5.98 -4.76
CA GLU A 384 -28.15 -5.66 -5.15
C GLU A 384 -28.28 -5.43 -6.66
N ALA A 385 -27.32 -4.74 -7.27
CA ALA A 385 -27.29 -4.44 -8.70
C ALA A 385 -26.73 -5.58 -9.57
N GLY A 386 -26.12 -6.62 -8.98
CA GLY A 386 -25.44 -7.69 -9.72
C GLY A 386 -24.11 -7.27 -10.36
N LEU A 387 -23.39 -6.33 -9.75
CA LEU A 387 -22.19 -5.67 -10.28
C LEU A 387 -20.98 -5.79 -9.32
N LEU A 388 -20.64 -7.02 -8.89
CA LEU A 388 -19.64 -7.27 -7.83
C LEU A 388 -18.18 -7.34 -8.30
N ASP A 389 -17.92 -7.25 -9.60
CA ASP A 389 -16.56 -7.41 -10.12
C ASP A 389 -15.67 -6.20 -9.81
N GLY A 390 -14.39 -6.48 -9.57
CA GLY A 390 -13.37 -5.46 -9.33
C GLY A 390 -13.31 -4.90 -7.90
N SER A 391 -12.58 -3.80 -7.77
CA SER A 391 -12.38 -3.06 -6.52
C SER A 391 -13.64 -2.29 -6.09
N SER A 392 -13.65 -1.75 -4.87
CA SER A 392 -14.75 -0.89 -4.39
C SER A 392 -14.93 0.33 -5.29
N THR A 393 -13.85 0.91 -5.80
CA THR A 393 -13.92 2.02 -6.76
C THR A 393 -14.54 1.57 -8.09
N GLN A 394 -14.11 0.43 -8.64
CA GLN A 394 -14.67 -0.09 -9.90
C GLN A 394 -16.17 -0.45 -9.76
N ARG A 395 -16.56 -1.00 -8.61
CA ARG A 395 -17.97 -1.25 -8.27
C ARG A 395 -18.77 0.05 -8.21
N LEU A 396 -18.21 1.08 -7.59
CA LEU A 396 -18.85 2.40 -7.50
C LEU A 396 -19.02 3.04 -8.89
N GLU A 397 -18.01 2.95 -9.75
CA GLU A 397 -18.07 3.37 -11.16
C GLU A 397 -19.15 2.60 -11.94
N ALA A 398 -19.21 1.27 -11.77
CA ALA A 398 -20.23 0.44 -12.40
C ALA A 398 -21.65 0.79 -11.92
N LEU A 399 -21.82 1.01 -10.62
CA LEU A 399 -23.09 1.44 -10.03
C LEU A 399 -23.52 2.84 -10.51
N ARG A 400 -22.57 3.76 -10.68
CA ARG A 400 -22.79 5.09 -11.27
C ARG A 400 -23.25 4.96 -12.73
N ALA A 401 -22.53 4.18 -13.54
CA ALA A 401 -22.87 3.93 -14.94
C ALA A 401 -24.25 3.27 -15.10
N ALA A 402 -24.65 2.41 -14.16
CA ALA A 402 -25.96 1.77 -14.13
C ALA A 402 -27.09 2.66 -13.57
N GLY A 403 -26.80 3.88 -13.09
CA GLY A 403 -27.79 4.75 -12.46
C GLY A 403 -28.37 4.21 -11.14
N ALA A 404 -27.73 3.21 -10.54
CA ALA A 404 -28.22 2.51 -9.35
C ALA A 404 -28.17 3.37 -8.06
N LEU A 405 -27.51 4.54 -8.13
CA LEU A 405 -27.22 5.40 -6.98
C LEU A 405 -27.98 6.74 -7.03
N GLY A 406 -29.03 6.86 -7.84
CA GLY A 406 -29.68 8.13 -8.20
C GLY A 406 -30.11 9.06 -7.06
N LYS A 407 -30.29 8.57 -5.82
CA LYS A 407 -30.58 9.43 -4.64
C LYS A 407 -29.32 10.02 -3.97
N LEU A 408 -28.13 9.48 -4.24
CA LEU A 408 -26.86 10.03 -3.76
C LEU A 408 -26.46 11.28 -4.58
N GLY A 409 -26.83 11.30 -5.87
CA GLY A 409 -26.44 12.34 -6.83
C GLY A 409 -24.95 12.34 -7.17
N GLU A 410 -24.56 13.01 -8.25
CA GLU A 410 -23.17 13.05 -8.74
C GLU A 410 -22.20 13.60 -7.69
N MET A 411 -22.55 14.73 -7.06
CA MET A 411 -21.76 15.33 -6.00
C MET A 411 -21.62 14.42 -4.77
N GLY A 412 -22.65 13.62 -4.45
CA GLY A 412 -22.56 12.66 -3.35
C GLY A 412 -21.58 11.52 -3.65
N LEU A 413 -21.52 11.08 -4.91
CA LEU A 413 -20.61 10.05 -5.37
C LEU A 413 -19.16 10.52 -5.39
N GLU A 414 -18.91 11.71 -5.91
CA GLU A 414 -17.57 12.32 -5.89
C GLU A 414 -17.05 12.46 -4.46
N ASN A 415 -17.87 12.97 -3.54
CA ASN A 415 -17.51 13.06 -2.12
C ASN A 415 -17.24 11.68 -1.49
N LEU A 416 -17.96 10.63 -1.90
CA LEU A 416 -17.77 9.27 -1.41
C LEU A 416 -16.42 8.70 -1.85
N GLU A 417 -16.10 8.88 -3.14
CA GLU A 417 -14.82 8.48 -3.73
C GLU A 417 -13.64 9.19 -3.06
N GLU A 418 -13.73 10.52 -2.90
CA GLU A 418 -12.69 11.30 -2.24
C GLU A 418 -12.50 10.90 -0.77
N SER A 419 -13.60 10.61 -0.06
CA SER A 419 -13.57 10.11 1.31
C SER A 419 -12.86 8.75 1.38
N PHE A 420 -13.19 7.83 0.47
CA PHE A 420 -12.55 6.52 0.40
C PHE A 420 -11.05 6.63 0.14
N ASP A 421 -10.66 7.40 -0.89
CA ASP A 421 -9.25 7.60 -1.25
C ASP A 421 -8.44 8.23 -0.13
N PHE A 422 -9.01 9.22 0.55
CA PHE A 422 -8.34 9.90 1.66
C PHE A 422 -8.15 8.96 2.86
N LEU A 423 -9.16 8.16 3.22
CA LEU A 423 -9.03 7.20 4.33
C LEU A 423 -8.01 6.10 4.00
N VAL A 424 -7.98 5.60 2.76
CA VAL A 424 -6.98 4.63 2.30
C VAL A 424 -5.58 5.26 2.27
N LEU A 425 -5.45 6.53 1.87
CA LEU A 425 -4.19 7.28 1.95
C LEU A 425 -3.69 7.36 3.40
N MET A 426 -4.55 7.72 4.35
CA MET A 426 -4.19 7.80 5.77
C MET A 426 -3.74 6.44 6.30
N ARG A 427 -4.42 5.36 5.91
CA ARG A 427 -4.04 3.98 6.24
C ARG A 427 -2.67 3.61 5.67
N LEU A 428 -2.40 3.93 4.40
CA LEU A 428 -1.11 3.62 3.80
C LEU A 428 0.01 4.44 4.44
N ARG A 429 -0.22 5.72 4.73
CA ARG A 429 0.75 6.60 5.39
C ARG A 429 1.14 6.10 6.77
N CYS A 430 0.18 5.73 7.61
CA CYS A 430 0.51 5.23 8.95
C CYS A 430 1.31 3.92 8.89
N GLN A 431 1.06 3.07 7.89
CA GLN A 431 1.85 1.86 7.67
C GLN A 431 3.27 2.17 7.20
N VAL A 432 3.44 3.11 6.26
CA VAL A 432 4.75 3.59 5.82
C VAL A 432 5.54 4.15 7.00
N GLU A 433 4.92 4.98 7.85
CA GLU A 433 5.53 5.56 9.05
C GLU A 433 5.91 4.49 10.07
N ALA A 434 5.09 3.46 10.26
CA ALA A 434 5.40 2.32 11.12
C ALA A 434 6.67 1.60 10.63
N ILE A 435 6.77 1.27 9.33
CA ILE A 435 7.97 0.59 8.79
C ILE A 435 9.21 1.48 8.90
N ARG A 436 9.10 2.79 8.59
CA ARG A 436 10.23 3.74 8.76
C ARG A 436 10.72 3.80 10.20
N ALA A 437 9.83 3.62 11.17
CA ALA A 437 10.14 3.56 12.59
C ALA A 437 10.55 2.15 13.09
N GLY A 438 10.71 1.16 12.19
CA GLY A 438 11.05 -0.22 12.56
C GLY A 438 9.95 -0.96 13.32
N ARG A 439 8.70 -0.49 13.24
CA ARG A 439 7.52 -1.10 13.87
C ARG A 439 6.73 -1.92 12.86
N THR A 440 5.96 -2.89 13.35
CA THR A 440 4.98 -3.62 12.54
C THR A 440 3.89 -2.67 12.06
N PRO A 441 3.60 -2.63 10.75
CA PRO A 441 2.46 -1.90 10.20
C PRO A 441 1.14 -2.28 10.87
N ASP A 442 0.27 -1.30 11.05
CA ASP A 442 -1.08 -1.51 11.57
C ASP A 442 -2.07 -0.53 10.89
N ASN A 443 -3.25 -0.34 11.47
CA ASN A 443 -4.30 0.52 10.93
C ASN A 443 -4.59 1.74 11.84
N TYR A 444 -3.69 2.05 12.78
CA TYR A 444 -3.88 3.12 13.76
C TYR A 444 -3.21 4.41 13.30
N VAL A 445 -4.01 5.46 13.17
CA VAL A 445 -3.56 6.82 12.81
C VAL A 445 -3.38 7.64 14.09
N ALA A 446 -2.20 8.22 14.26
CA ALA A 446 -1.88 9.14 15.35
C ALA A 446 -2.50 10.52 15.07
N LEU A 447 -3.62 10.85 15.72
CA LEU A 447 -4.35 12.10 15.45
C LEU A 447 -3.55 13.35 15.84
N ASP A 448 -2.69 13.26 16.84
CA ASP A 448 -1.79 14.31 17.32
C ASP A 448 -0.63 14.61 16.39
N GLN A 449 -0.31 13.69 15.47
CA GLN A 449 0.71 13.88 14.43
C GLN A 449 0.15 14.54 13.16
N LEU A 450 -1.17 14.68 13.07
CA LEU A 450 -1.83 15.33 11.93
C LEU A 450 -1.84 16.85 12.11
N ASN A 451 -1.46 17.58 11.06
CA ASN A 451 -1.60 19.03 11.05
C ASN A 451 -3.08 19.46 10.89
N ALA A 452 -3.38 20.75 11.11
CA ALA A 452 -4.76 21.26 11.08
C ALA A 452 -5.50 21.02 9.75
N MET A 453 -4.78 21.07 8.62
CA MET A 453 -5.35 20.79 7.30
C MET A 453 -5.71 19.31 7.15
N GLU A 454 -4.82 18.41 7.59
CA GLU A 454 -5.04 16.97 7.58
C GLU A 454 -6.20 16.56 8.49
N GLN A 455 -6.28 17.14 9.69
CA GLN A 455 -7.41 16.93 10.59
C GLN A 455 -8.73 17.44 9.98
N GLY A 456 -8.70 18.57 9.28
CA GLY A 456 -9.84 19.12 8.55
C GLY A 456 -10.32 18.18 7.43
N ARG A 457 -9.39 17.67 6.60
CA ARG A 457 -9.72 16.71 5.54
C ARG A 457 -10.23 15.38 6.09
N LEU A 458 -9.63 14.88 7.17
CA LEU A 458 -10.09 13.66 7.83
C LEU A 458 -11.51 13.84 8.37
N ARG A 459 -11.85 15.00 8.94
CA ARG A 459 -13.21 15.31 9.37
C ARG A 459 -14.18 15.25 8.19
N ILE A 460 -13.87 15.92 7.07
CA ILE A 460 -14.71 15.94 5.88
C ILE A 460 -14.94 14.52 5.34
N ALA A 461 -13.87 13.71 5.27
CA ALA A 461 -13.97 12.32 4.84
C ALA A 461 -14.91 11.49 5.75
N LEU A 462 -14.77 11.64 7.07
CA LEU A 462 -15.64 10.95 8.03
C LEU A 462 -17.09 11.44 7.98
N GLU A 463 -17.33 12.73 7.73
CA GLU A 463 -18.68 13.26 7.47
C GLU A 463 -19.27 12.66 6.18
N GLY A 464 -18.45 12.43 5.15
CA GLY A 464 -18.83 11.68 3.95
C GLY A 464 -19.30 10.26 4.28
N VAL A 465 -18.58 9.56 5.16
CA VAL A 465 -18.98 8.22 5.65
C VAL A 465 -20.33 8.28 6.37
N VAL A 466 -20.56 9.26 7.25
CA VAL A 466 -21.85 9.44 7.95
C VAL A 466 -23.01 9.65 6.96
N LYS A 467 -22.81 10.48 5.94
CA LYS A 467 -23.80 10.71 4.88
C LYS A 467 -24.09 9.43 4.11
N PHE A 468 -23.06 8.65 3.78
CA PHE A 468 -23.21 7.38 3.10
C PHE A 468 -23.97 6.35 3.94
N GLN A 469 -23.62 6.20 5.22
CA GLN A 469 -24.34 5.34 6.16
C GLN A 469 -25.82 5.76 6.31
N THR A 470 -26.09 7.07 6.29
CA THR A 470 -27.47 7.61 6.31
C THR A 470 -28.21 7.24 5.04
N PHE A 471 -27.58 7.40 3.88
CA PHE A 471 -28.14 6.96 2.61
C PHE A 471 -28.46 5.47 2.61
N LEU A 472 -27.52 4.61 3.04
CA LEU A 472 -27.72 3.16 3.09
C LEU A 472 -28.89 2.79 4.00
N ARG A 473 -29.02 3.44 5.17
CA ARG A 473 -30.14 3.24 6.09
C ARG A 473 -31.50 3.50 5.43
N HIS A 474 -31.59 4.54 4.61
CA HIS A 474 -32.80 4.88 3.86
C HIS A 474 -33.02 3.97 2.66
N HIS A 475 -31.97 3.69 1.88
CA HIS A 475 -32.02 2.85 0.68
C HIS A 475 -32.49 1.43 1.00
N PHE A 476 -31.95 0.84 2.07
CA PHE A 476 -32.32 -0.50 2.53
C PHE A 476 -33.47 -0.52 3.54
N SER A 477 -34.15 0.62 3.77
CA SER A 477 -35.32 0.73 4.66
C SER A 477 -35.12 0.11 6.05
N LEU A 478 -33.94 0.28 6.66
CA LEU A 478 -33.59 -0.38 7.92
C LEU A 478 -34.49 0.02 9.10
N HIS A 479 -35.17 1.17 9.01
CA HIS A 479 -36.19 1.59 9.99
C HIS A 479 -37.39 0.63 10.09
N LEU A 480 -37.58 -0.26 9.09
CA LEU A 480 -38.61 -1.30 9.08
C LEU A 480 -38.13 -2.62 9.71
N MET A 481 -36.83 -2.79 9.97
CA MET A 481 -36.32 -3.90 10.76
C MET A 481 -36.49 -3.55 12.25
N ARG A 482 -37.61 -3.99 12.82
CA ARG A 482 -37.79 -4.05 14.28
C ARG A 482 -37.76 -5.49 14.74
#